data_AF-A0AAV5SZC2-F1
#
_entry.id   AF-A0AAV5SZC2-F1
#
_cell.length_a   1.000
_cell.length_b   1.000
_cell.length_c   1.000
_cell.angle_alpha   90.00
_cell.angle_beta   90.00
_cell.angle_gamma   90.00
#
_symmetry.space_group_name_H-M   'P 1'
#
loop_
_entity.id
_entity.type
_entity.pdbx_description
1 polymer ?
#
loop_
_entity_poly.entity_id
_entity_poly.type
_entity_poly.pdbx_seq_one_letter_code
_entity_poly.pdbx_strand_id
1 'polypeptide(L)'
;KSTDSFDTLGSFVKYYAGRHNKSTLRLTFSVEKQKSVIPWEYEAEEIEQLQLLGRGYFGEVFLGTHFSKKVALKTPDPMRMDPED
;
A
#
# COMPACT_ATOMS: atom_id res chain seq x y z
N LYS A 1 11.28 -36.60 -17.67
CA LYS A 1 11.13 -35.12 -17.64
C LYS A 1 12.41 -34.57 -17.04
N SER A 2 13.17 -33.75 -17.78
CA SER A 2 14.36 -33.08 -17.24
C SER A 2 13.91 -32.04 -16.23
N THR A 3 14.40 -32.13 -15.00
CA THR A 3 14.27 -31.07 -13.99
C THR A 3 15.47 -30.17 -14.14
N ASP A 4 15.30 -29.03 -14.80
CA ASP A 4 16.36 -28.04 -14.94
C ASP A 4 16.57 -27.37 -13.55
N SER A 5 17.74 -27.59 -12.93
CA SER A 5 18.14 -26.94 -11.68
C SER A 5 19.03 -25.73 -11.98
N PHE A 6 18.94 -24.71 -11.12
CA PHE A 6 19.67 -23.46 -11.28
C PHE A 6 20.39 -23.11 -9.98
N ASP A 7 21.68 -22.79 -10.07
CA ASP A 7 22.51 -22.47 -8.90
C ASP A 7 22.21 -21.09 -8.31
N THR A 8 21.62 -20.21 -9.12
CA THR A 8 21.24 -18.85 -8.70
C THR A 8 19.93 -18.42 -9.32
N LEU A 9 19.18 -17.56 -8.61
CA LEU A 9 17.98 -16.93 -9.16
C LEU A 9 18.28 -16.14 -10.46
N GLY A 10 19.46 -15.53 -10.55
CA GLY A 10 19.90 -14.83 -11.76
C GLY A 10 20.01 -15.76 -12.98
N SER A 11 20.57 -16.96 -12.79
CA SER A 11 20.68 -17.97 -13.85
C SER A 11 19.31 -18.51 -14.30
N PHE A 12 18.37 -18.66 -13.36
CA PHE A 12 16.97 -19.00 -13.65
C PHE A 12 16.29 -17.90 -14.50
N VAL A 13 16.38 -16.63 -14.09
CA VAL A 13 15.77 -15.51 -14.82
C VAL A 13 16.31 -15.42 -16.24
N LYS A 14 17.63 -15.55 -16.42
CA LYS A 14 18.27 -15.52 -17.75
C LYS A 14 17.82 -16.68 -18.64
N TYR A 15 17.68 -17.88 -18.09
CA TYR A 15 17.21 -19.06 -18.82
C TYR A 15 15.78 -18.88 -19.36
N TYR A 16 14.87 -18.32 -18.55
CA TYR A 16 13.47 -18.09 -18.93
C TYR A 16 13.22 -16.77 -19.70
N ALA A 17 14.12 -15.79 -19.62
CA ALA A 17 14.04 -14.57 -20.43
C ALA A 17 14.31 -14.86 -21.93
N GLY A 18 15.19 -15.81 -22.24
CA GLY A 18 15.66 -16.07 -23.60
C GLY A 18 14.94 -17.19 -24.37
N ARG A 19 14.03 -17.97 -23.76
CA ARG A 19 13.55 -19.23 -24.35
C ARG A 19 12.03 -19.39 -24.37
N HIS A 20 11.49 -19.60 -25.58
CA HIS A 20 10.13 -20.06 -25.83
C HIS A 20 10.01 -21.58 -25.62
N ASN A 21 10.58 -22.11 -24.53
CA ASN A 21 10.61 -23.55 -24.28
C ASN A 21 9.40 -23.96 -23.44
N LYS A 22 8.25 -24.15 -24.11
CA LYS A 22 7.02 -24.81 -23.61
C LYS A 22 6.35 -24.22 -22.34
N SER A 23 6.97 -23.23 -21.72
CA SER A 23 6.39 -22.34 -20.72
C SER A 23 5.52 -21.30 -21.42
N THR A 24 4.27 -21.14 -21.00
CA THR A 24 3.39 -20.05 -21.46
C THR A 24 3.84 -18.67 -20.95
N LEU A 25 4.84 -18.63 -20.06
CA LEU A 25 5.29 -17.43 -19.37
C LEU A 25 6.68 -17.02 -19.86
N ARG A 26 6.72 -15.93 -20.63
CA ARG A 26 7.93 -15.22 -21.04
C ARG A 26 8.17 -14.06 -20.07
N LEU A 27 9.35 -14.01 -19.45
CA LEU A 27 9.75 -12.85 -18.65
C LEU A 27 10.09 -11.71 -19.62
N THR A 28 9.18 -10.75 -19.80
CA THR A 28 9.29 -9.71 -20.84
C THR A 28 9.87 -8.40 -20.32
N PHE A 29 9.50 -7.97 -19.12
CA PHE A 29 10.04 -6.78 -18.48
C PHE A 29 10.05 -6.94 -16.97
N SER A 30 11.00 -6.27 -16.30
CA SER A 30 10.99 -6.17 -14.84
C SER A 30 9.95 -5.12 -14.44
N VAL A 31 9.08 -5.45 -13.49
CA VAL A 31 8.15 -4.46 -12.94
C VAL A 31 8.92 -3.62 -11.93
N GLU A 32 9.08 -2.33 -12.21
CA GLU A 32 9.54 -1.39 -11.20
C GLU A 32 8.51 -1.35 -10.07
N LYS A 33 8.93 -1.79 -8.88
CA LYS A 33 8.10 -1.70 -7.68
C LYS A 33 8.06 -0.22 -7.31
N GLN A 34 6.97 0.48 -7.67
CA GLN A 34 6.74 1.85 -7.21
C GLN A 34 6.76 1.84 -5.69
N LYS A 35 7.88 2.26 -5.10
CA LYS A 35 7.98 2.56 -3.67
C LYS A 35 7.34 3.92 -3.47
N SER A 36 6.01 3.98 -3.37
CA SER A 36 5.38 5.13 -2.76
C SER A 36 5.79 5.13 -1.29
N VAL A 37 6.67 6.04 -0.89
CA VAL A 37 6.91 6.34 0.53
C VAL A 37 5.66 7.10 0.97
N ILE A 38 4.65 6.36 1.42
CA ILE A 38 3.47 6.94 2.05
C ILE A 38 3.91 7.23 3.48
N PRO A 39 3.98 8.50 3.92
CA PRO A 39 4.33 8.80 5.29
C PRO A 39 3.27 8.23 6.24
N TRP A 40 3.72 7.82 7.42
CA TRP A 40 2.87 7.23 8.45
C TRP A 40 2.16 8.30 9.28
N GLU A 41 2.87 9.39 9.56
CA GLU A 41 2.41 10.56 10.30
C GLU A 41 2.24 11.74 9.34
N TYR A 42 1.21 12.54 9.61
CA TYR A 42 0.83 13.72 8.85
C TYR A 42 0.59 14.87 9.82
N GLU A 43 0.86 16.09 9.37
CA GLU A 43 0.40 17.26 10.11
C GLU A 43 -1.12 17.38 9.95
N ALA A 44 -1.84 17.72 11.01
CA ALA A 44 -3.30 17.75 10.98
C ALA A 44 -3.83 18.75 9.93
N GLU A 45 -3.10 19.84 9.69
CA GLU A 45 -3.41 20.88 8.71
C GLU A 45 -3.27 20.39 7.25
N GLU A 46 -2.56 19.28 7.00
CA GLU A 46 -2.44 18.67 5.67
C GLU A 46 -3.74 17.96 5.25
N ILE A 47 -4.61 17.65 6.22
CA ILE A 47 -5.84 16.92 5.97
C ILE A 47 -7.06 17.83 6.19
N GLU A 48 -7.76 18.11 5.10
CA GLU A 48 -8.98 18.90 5.15
C GLU A 48 -10.14 18.04 5.67
N GLN A 49 -10.67 18.37 6.85
CA GLN A 49 -11.89 17.76 7.36
C GLN A 49 -13.12 18.43 6.74
N LEU A 50 -13.97 17.63 6.08
CA LEU A 50 -15.13 18.13 5.35
C LEU A 50 -16.45 17.81 6.08
N GLN A 51 -17.01 16.63 5.82
CA GLN A 51 -18.38 16.31 6.21
C GLN A 51 -18.41 15.24 7.30
N LEU A 52 -19.19 15.44 8.36
CA LEU A 52 -19.48 14.40 9.34
C LEU A 52 -20.25 13.24 8.67
N LEU A 53 -19.71 12.03 8.76
CA LEU A 53 -20.33 10.80 8.26
C LEU A 53 -21.08 10.04 9.35
N GLY A 54 -20.61 10.12 10.60
CA GLY A 54 -21.27 9.46 11.71
C GLY A 54 -20.60 9.67 13.05
N ARG A 55 -21.32 9.31 14.11
CA ARG A 55 -20.85 9.34 15.49
C ARG A 55 -21.01 7.97 16.10
N GLY A 56 -19.97 7.52 16.80
CA GLY A 56 -19.98 6.29 17.57
C GLY A 56 -19.70 6.56 19.04
N TYR A 57 -19.72 5.50 19.84
CA TYR A 57 -19.43 5.59 21.28
C TYR A 57 -18.02 6.13 21.58
N PHE A 58 -17.05 5.88 20.68
CA PHE A 58 -15.64 6.21 20.87
C PHE A 58 -15.16 7.44 20.09
N GLY A 59 -16.07 8.19 19.45
CA GLY A 59 -15.70 9.37 18.67
C GLY A 59 -16.51 9.52 17.39
N GLU A 60 -15.96 10.31 16.46
CA GLU A 60 -16.65 10.76 15.26
C GLU A 60 -15.89 10.34 13.99
N VAL A 61 -16.60 10.21 12.88
CA VAL A 61 -16.02 9.90 11.58
C VAL A 61 -16.43 10.97 10.58
N PHE A 62 -15.44 11.54 9.90
CA PHE A 62 -15.61 12.56 8.87
C PHE A 62 -15.08 12.06 7.51
N LEU A 63 -15.69 12.57 6.45
CA LEU A 63 -15.07 12.62 5.13
C LEU A 63 -14.06 13.75 5.14
N GLY A 64 -12.88 13.52 4.57
CA GLY A 64 -11.88 14.54 4.36
C GLY A 64 -11.17 14.41 3.01
N THR A 65 -10.23 15.32 2.78
CA THR A 65 -9.38 15.32 1.59
C THR A 65 -7.92 15.46 1.99
N HIS A 66 -7.05 14.64 1.40
CA HIS A 66 -5.60 14.69 1.60
C HIS A 66 -4.91 14.49 0.24
N PHE A 67 -4.11 15.46 -0.21
CA PHE A 67 -3.53 15.52 -1.56
C PHE A 67 -4.53 15.19 -2.69
N SER A 68 -5.70 15.85 -2.66
CA SER A 68 -6.80 15.64 -3.61
C SER A 68 -7.42 14.23 -3.62
N LYS A 69 -7.07 13.38 -2.66
CA LYS A 69 -7.71 12.07 -2.45
C LYS A 69 -8.70 12.16 -1.31
N LYS A 70 -9.88 11.56 -1.51
CA LYS A 70 -10.88 11.42 -0.44
C LYS A 70 -10.38 10.43 0.60
N VAL A 71 -10.49 10.80 1.87
CA VAL A 71 -10.09 9.99 3.02
C VAL A 71 -11.21 9.96 4.06
N ALA A 72 -11.18 8.94 4.93
CA ALA A 72 -12.01 8.90 6.12
C ALA A 72 -11.14 9.30 7.32
N LEU A 73 -11.62 10.26 8.10
CA LEU A 73 -10.97 10.75 9.32
C LEU A 73 -11.76 10.24 10.50
N LYS A 74 -11.12 9.48 11.40
CA LYS A 74 -11.72 9.06 12.66
C LYS A 74 -11.07 9.84 13.79
N THR A 75 -11.84 10.70 14.43
CA THR A 75 -11.40 11.44 15.61
C THR A 75 -11.89 10.72 16.87
N PRO A 76 -10.98 10.38 17.80
CA PRO A 76 -11.38 9.77 19.06
C PRO A 76 -12.04 10.78 20.00
N ASP A 77 -12.92 10.31 20.87
CA ASP A 77 -13.45 11.09 21.99
C ASP A 77 -12.35 11.25 23.07
N PRO A 78 -11.87 12.48 23.35
CA PRO A 78 -10.77 12.70 24.30
C PRO A 78 -11.07 12.19 25.71
N MET A 79 -12.34 12.14 26.12
CA MET A 79 -12.73 11.63 27.44
C MET A 79 -12.55 10.11 27.59
N ARG A 80 -12.25 9.42 26.49
CA ARG A 80 -12.10 7.97 26.40
C ARG A 80 -10.72 7.54 25.94
N MET A 81 -9.85 8.51 25.66
CA MET A 81 -8.44 8.28 25.41
C MET A 81 -7.69 8.22 26.73
N ASP A 82 -6.56 7.55 26.75
CA ASP A 82 -5.64 7.65 27.88
C ASP A 82 -5.14 9.11 27.93
N PRO A 83 -5.18 9.80 29.07
CA PRO A 83 -4.66 11.16 29.19
C PRO A 83 -3.14 11.27 28.92
N GLU A 84 -2.42 10.15 28.83
CA GLU A 84 -0.99 10.11 28.49
C GLU A 84 -0.69 9.91 27.00
N ASP A 85 -1.71 9.73 26.14
CA ASP A 85 -1.58 9.63 24.67
C ASP A 85 -1.68 10.99 23.94
#